data_AF-A0A418WHD5-F1
#
_entry.id   AF-A0A418WHD5-F1
#
_cell.length_a   1.000
_cell.length_b   1.000
_cell.length_c   1.000
_cell.angle_alpha   90.00
_cell.angle_beta   90.00
_cell.angle_gamma   90.00
#
_symmetry.space_group_name_H-M   'P 1'
#
loop_
_entity.id
_entity.type
_entity.pdbx_description
1 polymer ?
#
loop_
_entity_poly.entity_id
_entity_poly.type
_entity_poly.pdbx_seq_one_letter_code
_entity_poly.pdbx_strand_id
1 'polypeptide(L)'
;MRAEALEIGRRLLLAGGPSAVTLKSVGAEMGMTHANLIHHFGSAVAFQAQIQYAIVKELVSSVTGMLERFAAGTAGIGEIVDEVFDAYTNGGLGALITWWAITKPEERDPELEQAMVNLVAVLEQAVGGTAAGKRARAMVWLVCMVALGNSLVGPTLNENIGADPKDMRDTTVWLLEQLQKRGPVR
;
A
#
# COMPACT_ATOMS: atom_id res chain seq x y z
N MET A 1 -22.13 8.69 -6.61
CA MET A 1 -21.79 9.77 -5.65
C MET A 1 -20.76 9.37 -4.60
N ARG A 2 -21.07 8.60 -3.53
CA ARG A 2 -20.06 8.36 -2.46
C ARG A 2 -18.80 7.64 -2.95
N ALA A 3 -18.95 6.54 -3.68
CA ALA A 3 -17.81 5.81 -4.25
C ALA A 3 -17.00 6.68 -5.24
N GLU A 4 -17.69 7.39 -6.13
CA GLU A 4 -17.08 8.32 -7.10
C GLU A 4 -16.30 9.47 -6.43
N ALA A 5 -16.84 10.05 -5.36
CA ALA A 5 -16.15 11.07 -4.57
C ALA A 5 -14.88 10.51 -3.91
N LEU A 6 -14.93 9.28 -3.39
CA LEU A 6 -13.77 8.60 -2.82
C LEU A 6 -12.68 8.35 -3.85
N GLU A 7 -13.04 7.90 -5.07
CA GLU A 7 -12.08 7.72 -6.17
C GLU A 7 -11.41 9.02 -6.60
N ILE A 8 -12.19 10.11 -6.74
CA ILE A 8 -11.66 11.45 -7.00
C ILE A 8 -10.74 11.90 -5.87
N GLY A 9 -11.17 11.68 -4.62
CA GLY A 9 -10.37 11.98 -3.43
C GLY A 9 -9.04 11.23 -3.40
N ARG A 10 -9.04 9.93 -3.75
CA ARG A 10 -7.83 9.10 -3.89
C ARG A 10 -6.90 9.66 -4.97
N ARG A 11 -7.43 10.00 -6.15
CA ARG A 11 -6.62 10.62 -7.22
C ARG A 11 -6.01 11.96 -6.78
N LEU A 12 -6.77 12.80 -6.10
CA LEU A 12 -6.27 14.07 -5.57
C LEU A 12 -5.19 13.87 -4.50
N LEU A 13 -5.37 12.86 -3.63
CA LEU A 13 -4.37 12.47 -2.63
C LEU A 13 -3.06 12.04 -3.30
N LEU A 14 -3.14 11.24 -4.37
CA LEU A 14 -1.99 10.79 -5.14
C LEU A 14 -1.27 11.93 -5.87
N ALA A 15 -2.03 12.88 -6.42
CA ALA A 15 -1.49 13.96 -7.23
C ALA A 15 -0.88 15.11 -6.41
N GLY A 16 -1.46 15.42 -5.25
CA GLY A 16 -1.08 16.63 -4.49
C GLY A 16 -1.10 16.46 -2.98
N GLY A 17 -1.21 15.22 -2.48
CA GLY A 17 -1.28 14.93 -1.06
C GLY A 17 -2.60 15.38 -0.42
N PRO A 18 -2.68 15.32 0.92
CA PRO A 18 -3.92 15.55 1.66
C PRO A 18 -4.48 16.97 1.51
N SER A 19 -3.61 17.96 1.32
CA SER A 19 -4.00 19.35 1.10
C SER A 19 -4.74 19.54 -0.24
N ALA A 20 -4.49 18.67 -1.23
CA ALA A 20 -5.23 18.66 -2.49
C ALA A 20 -6.65 18.06 -2.35
N VAL A 21 -6.88 17.26 -1.31
CA VAL A 21 -8.18 16.64 -1.01
C VAL A 21 -9.05 17.61 -0.23
N THR A 22 -9.81 18.43 -0.95
CA THR A 22 -10.78 19.37 -0.37
C THR A 22 -12.18 19.13 -0.95
N LEU A 23 -13.23 19.48 -0.20
CA LEU A 23 -14.59 19.42 -0.74
C LEU A 23 -14.77 20.32 -1.98
N LYS A 24 -13.95 21.36 -2.15
CA LYS A 24 -13.96 22.21 -3.33
C LYS A 24 -13.38 21.50 -4.55
N SER A 25 -12.19 20.89 -4.41
CA SER A 25 -11.54 20.16 -5.51
C SER A 25 -12.36 18.96 -5.95
N VAL A 26 -12.91 18.21 -5.00
CA VAL A 26 -13.78 17.07 -5.29
C VAL A 26 -15.07 17.52 -5.98
N GLY A 27 -15.69 18.61 -5.50
CA GLY A 27 -16.89 19.18 -6.11
C GLY A 27 -16.67 19.65 -7.53
N ALA A 28 -15.54 20.32 -7.78
CA ALA A 28 -15.16 20.74 -9.11
C ALA A 28 -15.03 19.54 -10.07
N GLU A 29 -14.39 18.45 -9.66
CA GLU A 29 -14.24 17.25 -10.51
C GLU A 29 -15.55 16.46 -10.69
N MET A 30 -16.45 16.45 -9.69
CA MET A 30 -17.76 15.81 -9.80
C MET A 30 -18.80 16.65 -10.56
N GLY A 31 -18.49 17.90 -10.91
CA GLY A 31 -19.48 18.85 -11.42
C GLY A 31 -20.57 19.21 -10.39
N MET A 32 -20.27 19.09 -9.09
CA MET A 32 -21.21 19.34 -7.99
C MET A 32 -20.86 20.61 -7.22
N THR A 33 -21.88 21.26 -6.66
CA THR A 33 -21.67 22.43 -5.79
C THR A 33 -21.11 22.03 -4.43
N HIS A 34 -20.35 22.93 -3.80
CA HIS A 34 -19.78 22.74 -2.47
C HIS A 34 -20.85 22.42 -1.40
N ALA A 35 -22.04 23.02 -1.51
CA ALA A 35 -23.16 22.78 -0.60
C ALA A 35 -23.65 21.32 -0.65
N ASN A 36 -23.76 20.73 -1.84
CA ASN A 36 -24.16 19.32 -1.97
C ASN A 36 -23.15 18.39 -1.26
N LEU A 37 -21.85 18.63 -1.44
CA LEU A 37 -20.83 17.79 -0.80
C LEU A 37 -20.79 17.94 0.73
N ILE A 38 -20.99 19.14 1.27
CA ILE A 38 -21.13 19.34 2.72
C ILE A 38 -22.29 18.53 3.28
N HIS A 39 -23.44 18.49 2.61
CA HIS A 39 -24.58 17.70 3.08
C HIS A 39 -24.29 16.18 3.13
N HIS A 40 -23.44 15.67 2.25
CA HIS A 40 -23.13 14.23 2.19
C HIS A 40 -21.97 13.79 3.10
N PHE A 41 -21.00 14.69 3.34
CA PHE A 41 -19.75 14.36 4.03
C PHE A 41 -19.47 15.19 5.29
N GLY A 42 -20.26 16.24 5.55
CA GLY A 42 -20.18 17.10 6.74
C GLY A 42 -19.03 18.12 6.68
N SER A 43 -17.79 17.65 6.57
CA SER A 43 -16.59 18.51 6.53
C SER A 43 -15.47 17.91 5.68
N ALA A 44 -14.48 18.72 5.32
CA ALA A 44 -13.29 18.24 4.62
C ALA A 44 -12.51 17.21 5.46
N VAL A 45 -12.45 17.40 6.78
CA VAL A 45 -11.80 16.47 7.71
C VAL A 45 -12.54 15.13 7.75
N ALA A 46 -13.87 15.15 7.86
CA ALA A 46 -14.66 13.93 7.84
C ALA A 46 -14.58 13.20 6.50
N PHE A 47 -14.49 13.94 5.40
CA PHE A 47 -14.27 13.37 4.06
C PHE A 47 -12.88 12.73 3.92
N GLN A 48 -11.82 13.40 4.38
CA GLN A 48 -10.47 12.84 4.41
C GLN A 48 -10.40 11.55 5.25
N ALA A 49 -11.07 11.53 6.41
CA ALA A 49 -11.17 10.32 7.24
C ALA A 49 -11.86 9.16 6.52
N GLN A 50 -12.89 9.43 5.72
CA GLN A 50 -13.55 8.41 4.90
C GLN A 50 -12.65 7.88 3.78
N ILE A 51 -11.82 8.73 3.17
CA ILE A 51 -10.83 8.31 2.17
C ILE A 51 -9.75 7.44 2.83
N GLN A 52 -9.22 7.86 3.96
CA GLN A 52 -8.26 7.06 4.74
C GLN A 52 -8.83 5.67 5.02
N TYR A 53 -10.03 5.62 5.60
CA TYR A 53 -10.71 4.36 5.91
C TYR A 53 -10.93 3.49 4.67
N ALA A 54 -11.34 4.08 3.54
CA ALA A 54 -11.54 3.35 2.29
C ALA A 54 -10.22 2.74 1.76
N ILE A 55 -9.13 3.50 1.75
CA ILE A 55 -7.82 3.02 1.31
C ILE A 55 -7.32 1.89 2.21
N VAL A 56 -7.43 2.05 3.53
CA VAL A 56 -7.03 1.01 4.50
C VAL A 56 -7.85 -0.25 4.31
N LYS A 57 -9.17 -0.13 4.22
CA LYS A 57 -10.06 -1.28 4.05
C LYS A 57 -9.77 -2.05 2.77
N GLU A 58 -9.58 -1.34 1.66
CA GLU A 58 -9.24 -1.95 0.37
C GLU A 58 -7.86 -2.64 0.44
N LEU A 59 -6.90 -2.03 1.13
CA LEU A 59 -5.60 -2.64 1.36
C LEU A 59 -5.70 -3.92 2.17
N VAL A 60 -6.38 -3.88 3.33
CA VAL A 60 -6.55 -5.05 4.20
C VAL A 60 -7.22 -6.17 3.41
N SER A 61 -8.23 -5.86 2.60
CA SER A 61 -8.88 -6.81 1.71
C SER A 61 -7.91 -7.38 0.66
N SER A 62 -7.09 -6.53 0.05
CA SER A 62 -6.10 -6.93 -0.97
C SER A 62 -5.02 -7.85 -0.37
N VAL A 63 -4.43 -7.46 0.77
CA VAL A 63 -3.45 -8.26 1.50
C VAL A 63 -4.03 -9.60 1.93
N THR A 64 -5.27 -9.62 2.43
CA THR A 64 -5.94 -10.87 2.81
C THR A 64 -6.11 -11.79 1.60
N GLY A 65 -6.59 -11.28 0.47
CA GLY A 65 -6.74 -12.07 -0.75
C GLY A 65 -5.39 -12.56 -1.32
N MET A 66 -4.36 -11.73 -1.30
CA MET A 66 -2.99 -12.11 -1.66
C MET A 66 -2.49 -13.27 -0.82
N LEU A 67 -2.67 -13.18 0.50
CA LEU A 67 -2.27 -14.21 1.46
C LEU A 67 -2.99 -15.53 1.24
N GLU A 68 -4.30 -15.48 1.00
CA GLU A 68 -5.11 -16.67 0.73
C GLU A 68 -4.61 -17.39 -0.54
N ARG A 69 -4.32 -16.65 -1.62
CA ARG A 69 -3.79 -17.24 -2.86
C ARG A 69 -2.39 -17.80 -2.69
N PHE A 70 -1.53 -17.08 -1.97
CA PHE A 70 -0.18 -17.54 -1.68
C PHE A 70 -0.20 -18.82 -0.83
N ALA A 71 -1.03 -18.86 0.23
CA ALA A 71 -1.18 -20.04 1.08
C ALA A 71 -1.79 -21.24 0.34
N ALA A 72 -2.68 -20.99 -0.62
CA ALA A 72 -3.24 -22.02 -1.50
C ALA A 72 -2.26 -22.50 -2.59
N GLY A 73 -1.10 -21.87 -2.74
CA GLY A 73 -0.14 -22.14 -3.81
C GLY A 73 -0.64 -21.74 -5.20
N THR A 74 -1.67 -20.88 -5.28
CA THR A 74 -2.26 -20.40 -6.53
C THR A 74 -1.69 -19.06 -7.00
N ALA A 75 -0.83 -18.43 -6.19
CA ALA A 75 -0.04 -17.26 -6.56
C ALA A 75 1.44 -17.45 -6.25
N GLY A 76 2.31 -17.06 -7.19
CA GLY A 76 3.77 -17.10 -7.04
C GLY A 76 4.34 -15.84 -6.35
N ILE A 77 5.61 -15.90 -5.94
CA ILE A 77 6.30 -14.74 -5.32
C ILE A 77 6.29 -13.52 -6.24
N GLY A 78 6.47 -13.71 -7.55
CA GLY A 78 6.43 -12.62 -8.54
C GLY A 78 5.11 -11.88 -8.56
N GLU A 79 3.99 -12.60 -8.62
CA GLU A 79 2.65 -12.01 -8.63
C GLU A 79 2.37 -11.24 -7.33
N ILE A 80 2.76 -11.79 -6.18
CA ILE A 80 2.60 -11.11 -4.89
C ILE A 80 3.45 -9.83 -4.83
N VAL A 81 4.69 -9.86 -5.33
CA VAL A 81 5.53 -8.65 -5.41
C VAL A 81 4.87 -7.61 -6.30
N ASP A 82 4.33 -8.02 -7.44
CA ASP A 82 3.71 -7.09 -8.37
C ASP A 82 2.49 -6.40 -7.78
N GLU A 83 1.63 -7.16 -7.12
CA GLU A 83 0.45 -6.62 -6.44
C GLU A 83 0.81 -5.71 -5.27
N VAL A 84 1.84 -6.04 -4.49
CA VAL A 84 2.33 -5.15 -3.41
C VAL A 84 2.84 -3.84 -4.00
N PHE A 85 3.66 -3.89 -5.06
CA PHE A 85 4.13 -2.67 -5.71
C PHE A 85 2.99 -1.82 -6.27
N ASP A 86 1.97 -2.45 -6.87
CA ASP A 86 0.78 -1.75 -7.38
C ASP A 86 -0.02 -1.11 -6.26
N ALA A 87 -0.17 -1.78 -5.11
CA ALA A 87 -0.84 -1.22 -3.94
C ALA A 87 -0.13 0.05 -3.41
N TYR A 88 1.21 0.03 -3.34
CA TYR A 88 2.01 1.19 -2.90
C TYR A 88 2.01 2.34 -3.90
N THR A 89 2.01 2.03 -5.20
CA THR A 89 2.01 3.03 -6.28
C THR A 89 0.59 3.46 -6.65
N ASN A 90 -0.06 2.74 -7.56
CA ASN A 90 -1.37 3.05 -8.12
C ASN A 90 -2.49 2.99 -7.07
N GLY A 91 -2.37 2.13 -6.07
CA GLY A 91 -3.32 2.00 -4.96
C GLY A 91 -3.24 3.12 -3.92
N GLY A 92 -2.19 3.95 -3.96
CA GLY A 92 -2.01 5.11 -3.10
C GLY A 92 -1.61 4.83 -1.66
N LEU A 93 -1.22 3.60 -1.34
CA LEU A 93 -0.75 3.26 0.00
C LEU A 93 0.56 3.99 0.35
N GLY A 94 1.49 4.15 -0.60
CA GLY A 94 2.74 4.85 -0.36
C GLY A 94 2.52 6.29 0.10
N ALA A 95 1.66 7.02 -0.64
CA ALA A 95 1.26 8.38 -0.29
C ALA A 95 0.58 8.46 1.09
N LEU A 96 -0.31 7.52 1.40
CA LEU A 96 -1.02 7.46 2.68
C LEU A 96 -0.06 7.21 3.86
N ILE A 97 0.82 6.20 3.77
CA ILE A 97 1.78 5.86 4.82
C ILE A 97 2.74 7.02 5.07
N THR A 98 3.30 7.61 4.00
CA THR A 98 4.20 8.77 4.11
C THR A 98 3.49 9.94 4.77
N TRP A 99 2.23 10.19 4.42
CA TRP A 99 1.46 11.25 5.05
C TRP A 99 1.23 11.00 6.55
N TRP A 100 0.80 9.81 6.95
CA TRP A 100 0.61 9.48 8.37
C TRP A 100 1.92 9.64 9.15
N ALA A 101 3.03 9.16 8.61
CA ALA A 101 4.34 9.29 9.24
C ALA A 101 4.74 10.77 9.48
N ILE A 102 4.34 11.69 8.60
CA ILE A 102 4.66 13.12 8.71
C ILE A 102 3.68 13.87 9.62
N THR A 103 2.39 13.54 9.57
CA THR A 103 1.35 14.38 10.19
C THR A 103 0.80 13.85 11.48
N LYS A 104 0.86 12.53 11.70
CA LYS A 104 0.34 11.87 12.87
C LYS A 104 1.19 10.63 13.20
N PRO A 105 2.46 10.82 13.60
CA PRO A 105 3.40 9.72 13.83
C PRO A 105 2.92 8.73 14.91
N GLU A 106 2.06 9.17 15.82
CA GLU A 106 1.49 8.36 16.90
C GLU A 106 0.22 7.61 16.50
N GLU A 107 -0.46 8.01 15.41
CA GLU A 107 -1.73 7.43 14.99
C GLU A 107 -1.46 6.16 14.19
N ARG A 108 -1.82 5.03 14.77
CA ARG A 108 -1.69 3.71 14.14
C ARG A 108 -3.08 3.19 13.86
N ASP A 109 -3.29 2.65 12.67
CA ASP A 109 -4.53 1.99 12.31
C ASP A 109 -4.50 0.53 12.79
N PRO A 110 -5.35 0.13 13.75
CA PRO A 110 -5.32 -1.23 14.30
C PRO A 110 -5.63 -2.31 13.26
N GLU A 111 -6.44 -2.02 12.24
CA GLU A 111 -6.76 -2.98 11.18
C GLU A 111 -5.52 -3.23 10.31
N LEU A 112 -4.76 -2.17 9.99
CA LEU A 112 -3.51 -2.29 9.27
C LEU A 112 -2.44 -3.04 10.07
N GLU A 113 -2.30 -2.74 11.37
CA GLU A 113 -1.37 -3.47 12.25
C GLU A 113 -1.70 -4.97 12.27
N GLN A 114 -2.98 -5.31 12.43
CA GLN A 114 -3.42 -6.70 12.45
C GLN A 114 -3.19 -7.40 11.11
N ALA A 115 -3.43 -6.72 9.99
CA ALA A 115 -3.16 -7.26 8.65
C ALA A 115 -1.66 -7.59 8.47
N MET A 116 -0.76 -6.73 8.96
CA MET A 116 0.68 -6.97 8.92
C MET A 116 1.11 -8.16 9.79
N VAL A 117 0.53 -8.31 10.97
CA VAL A 117 0.78 -9.48 11.84
C VAL A 117 0.31 -10.77 11.16
N ASN A 118 -0.87 -10.76 10.55
CA ASN A 118 -1.42 -11.91 9.82
C ASN A 118 -0.53 -12.27 8.62
N LEU A 119 -0.03 -11.26 7.89
CA LEU A 119 0.88 -11.43 6.77
C LEU A 119 2.16 -12.16 7.18
N VAL A 120 2.79 -11.73 8.27
CA VAL A 120 3.97 -12.41 8.80
C VAL A 120 3.61 -13.85 9.18
N ALA A 121 2.52 -14.09 9.90
CA ALA A 121 2.14 -15.43 10.35
C ALA A 121 1.92 -16.41 9.17
N VAL A 122 1.28 -15.97 8.09
CA VAL A 122 1.07 -16.81 6.89
C VAL A 122 2.41 -17.11 6.19
N LEU A 123 3.27 -16.09 6.05
CA LEU A 123 4.60 -16.28 5.45
C LEU A 123 5.50 -17.18 6.30
N GLU A 124 5.40 -17.13 7.62
CA GLU A 124 6.12 -18.03 8.53
C GLU A 124 5.77 -19.50 8.26
N GLN A 125 4.49 -19.79 8.05
CA GLN A 125 4.02 -21.14 7.71
C GLN A 125 4.52 -21.59 6.33
N ALA A 126 4.47 -20.69 5.35
CA ALA A 126 4.86 -20.99 3.97
C ALA A 126 6.38 -21.19 3.79
N VAL A 127 7.19 -20.39 4.48
CA VAL A 127 8.67 -20.48 4.40
C VAL A 127 9.20 -21.73 5.09
N GLY A 128 8.57 -22.16 6.20
CA GLY A 128 8.88 -23.40 6.92
C GLY A 128 10.32 -23.49 7.48
N GLY A 129 10.60 -24.52 8.27
CA GLY A 129 11.94 -24.84 8.77
C GLY A 129 12.46 -23.94 9.90
N THR A 130 13.72 -24.16 10.31
CA THR A 130 14.35 -23.40 11.39
C THR A 130 14.45 -21.91 11.02
N ALA A 131 14.15 -21.03 11.98
CA ALA A 131 14.15 -19.57 11.79
C ALA A 131 13.17 -19.04 10.71
N ALA A 132 12.11 -19.78 10.38
CA ALA A 132 11.03 -19.31 9.50
C ALA A 132 10.51 -17.93 9.91
N GLY A 133 10.32 -17.71 11.22
CA GLY A 133 9.93 -16.42 11.79
C GLY A 133 10.79 -15.23 11.39
N LYS A 134 12.11 -15.39 11.54
CA LYS A 134 13.07 -14.33 11.21
C LYS A 134 13.09 -14.05 9.69
N ARG A 135 12.96 -15.10 8.87
CA ARG A 135 12.95 -14.97 7.40
C ARG A 135 11.66 -14.31 6.90
N ALA A 136 10.49 -14.75 7.37
CA ALA A 136 9.21 -14.15 7.02
C ALA A 136 9.18 -12.65 7.34
N ARG A 137 9.60 -12.26 8.56
CA ARG A 137 9.71 -10.84 8.94
C ARG A 137 10.67 -10.07 8.04
N ALA A 138 11.82 -10.64 7.68
CA ALA A 138 12.77 -9.99 6.79
C ALA A 138 12.22 -9.80 5.37
N MET A 139 11.47 -10.79 4.85
CA MET A 139 10.81 -10.73 3.54
C MET A 139 9.74 -9.64 3.52
N VAL A 140 8.86 -9.60 4.53
CA VAL A 140 7.84 -8.55 4.67
C VAL A 140 8.48 -7.18 4.78
N TRP A 141 9.50 -7.03 5.63
CA TRP A 141 10.22 -5.78 5.77
C TRP A 141 10.76 -5.32 4.42
N LEU A 142 11.48 -6.20 3.71
CA LEU A 142 12.12 -5.88 2.43
C LEU A 142 11.10 -5.41 1.41
N VAL A 143 10.05 -6.20 1.16
CA VAL A 143 9.08 -5.88 0.11
C VAL A 143 8.34 -4.58 0.42
N CYS A 144 7.90 -4.36 1.67
CA CYS A 144 7.19 -3.14 2.05
C CYS A 144 8.07 -1.90 1.88
N MET A 145 9.36 -1.99 2.18
CA MET A 145 10.25 -0.84 2.17
C MET A 145 10.76 -0.50 0.78
N VAL A 146 11.02 -1.52 -0.04
CA VAL A 146 11.33 -1.31 -1.46
C VAL A 146 10.10 -0.77 -2.19
N ALA A 147 8.91 -1.33 -1.95
CA ALA A 147 7.67 -0.84 -2.56
C ALA A 147 7.34 0.60 -2.13
N LEU A 148 7.51 0.93 -0.85
CA LEU A 148 7.37 2.31 -0.36
C LEU A 148 8.36 3.25 -1.03
N GLY A 149 9.65 2.91 -1.06
CA GLY A 149 10.67 3.72 -1.74
C GLY A 149 10.34 3.92 -3.22
N ASN A 150 9.97 2.84 -3.92
CA ASN A 150 9.57 2.89 -5.32
C ASN A 150 8.34 3.78 -5.54
N SER A 151 7.36 3.76 -4.64
CA SER A 151 6.18 4.62 -4.76
C SER A 151 6.47 6.12 -4.65
N LEU A 152 7.51 6.50 -3.92
CA LEU A 152 7.84 7.89 -3.64
C LEU A 152 8.78 8.49 -4.69
N VAL A 153 9.78 7.70 -5.13
CA VAL A 153 10.86 8.22 -5.98
C VAL A 153 11.15 7.32 -7.20
N GLY A 154 10.49 6.17 -7.33
CA GLY A 154 10.76 5.19 -8.39
C GLY A 154 10.67 5.77 -9.80
N PRO A 155 9.55 6.41 -10.21
CA PRO A 155 9.42 6.97 -11.55
C PRO A 155 10.54 7.96 -11.90
N THR A 156 10.79 8.93 -11.03
CA THR A 156 11.85 9.94 -11.20
C THR A 156 13.24 9.29 -11.25
N LEU A 157 13.49 8.28 -10.41
CA LEU A 157 14.78 7.60 -10.38
C LEU A 157 15.01 6.81 -11.68
N ASN A 158 14.00 6.08 -12.16
CA ASN A 158 14.05 5.31 -13.40
C ASN A 158 14.36 6.20 -14.61
N GLU A 159 13.70 7.36 -14.70
CA GLU A 159 13.96 8.35 -15.74
C GLU A 159 15.42 8.87 -15.70
N ASN A 160 15.92 9.17 -14.50
CA ASN A 160 17.27 9.74 -14.33
C ASN A 160 18.40 8.76 -14.64
N ILE A 161 18.21 7.47 -14.37
CA ILE A 161 19.25 6.45 -14.58
C ILE A 161 19.01 5.58 -15.81
N GLY A 162 17.89 5.78 -16.52
CA GLY A 162 17.51 4.97 -17.68
C GLY A 162 17.16 3.51 -17.32
N ALA A 163 16.56 3.28 -16.16
CA ALA A 163 16.13 1.95 -15.71
C ALA A 163 14.68 1.64 -16.15
N ASP A 164 14.37 0.36 -16.33
CA ASP A 164 13.00 -0.08 -16.57
C ASP A 164 12.23 -0.12 -15.23
N PRO A 165 10.98 0.39 -15.16
CA PRO A 165 10.13 0.25 -13.98
C PRO A 165 10.00 -1.19 -13.43
N LYS A 166 10.20 -2.20 -14.28
CA LYS A 166 10.18 -3.62 -13.90
C LYS A 166 11.45 -4.08 -13.19
N ASP A 167 12.59 -3.41 -13.38
CA ASP A 167 13.88 -3.84 -12.83
C ASP A 167 13.84 -3.95 -11.29
N MET A 168 13.15 -3.01 -10.63
CA MET A 168 13.02 -3.02 -9.17
C MET A 168 12.13 -4.16 -8.67
N ARG A 169 11.08 -4.51 -9.41
CA ARG A 169 10.19 -5.64 -9.10
C ARG A 169 10.96 -6.95 -9.25
N ASP A 170 11.66 -7.14 -10.36
CA ASP A 170 12.47 -8.33 -10.65
C ASP A 170 13.60 -8.51 -9.64
N THR A 171 14.28 -7.41 -9.27
CA THR A 171 15.31 -7.42 -8.23
C THR A 171 14.73 -7.83 -6.88
N THR A 172 13.52 -7.35 -6.55
CA THR A 172 12.84 -7.70 -5.30
C THR A 172 12.46 -9.17 -5.26
N VAL A 173 11.90 -9.71 -6.35
CA VAL A 173 11.60 -11.14 -6.49
C VAL A 173 12.86 -11.96 -6.26
N TRP A 174 13.95 -11.62 -6.95
CA TRP A 174 15.22 -12.30 -6.80
C TRP A 174 15.72 -12.28 -5.34
N LEU A 175 15.68 -11.14 -4.66
CA LEU A 175 16.09 -11.02 -3.25
C LEU A 175 15.24 -11.89 -2.32
N LEU A 176 13.92 -11.93 -2.54
CA LEU A 176 13.00 -12.74 -1.74
C LEU A 176 13.28 -14.24 -1.92
N GLU A 177 13.55 -14.69 -3.14
CA GLU A 177 13.97 -16.08 -3.40
C GLU A 177 15.30 -16.42 -2.71
N GLN A 178 16.26 -15.49 -2.69
CA GLN A 178 17.52 -15.69 -1.96
C GLN A 178 17.28 -15.80 -0.45
N LEU A 179 16.39 -14.96 0.11
CA LEU A 179 16.02 -15.03 1.53
C LEU A 179 15.30 -16.32 1.89
N GLN A 180 14.47 -16.85 0.99
CA GLN A 180 13.81 -18.15 1.17
C GLN A 180 14.85 -19.29 1.22
N LYS A 181 15.84 -19.25 0.31
CA LYS A 181 16.92 -20.24 0.19
C LYS A 181 17.95 -20.18 1.32
N ARG A 182 18.17 -19.01 1.93
CA ARG A 182 19.14 -18.84 3.02
C ARG A 182 18.74 -19.67 4.25
N GLY A 183 19.60 -20.62 4.64
CA GLY A 183 19.55 -21.28 5.95
C GLY A 183 19.73 -20.28 7.10
N PRO A 184 19.47 -20.69 8.36
CA PRO A 184 19.43 -19.76 9.49
C PRO A 184 20.74 -18.98 9.64
N VAL A 185 20.64 -17.64 9.63
CA VAL A 185 21.74 -16.76 10.03
C VAL A 185 21.98 -16.99 11.53
N ARG A 186 23.12 -17.61 11.83
CA ARG A 186 23.64 -17.82 13.19
C ARG A 186 23.64 -16.53 14.00
#